data_AF-A0A7X9JPI8-F1
#
_entry.id   AF-A0A7X9JPI8-F1
#
_cell.length_a   1.000
_cell.length_b   1.000
_cell.length_c   1.000
_cell.angle_alpha   90.00
_cell.angle_beta   90.00
_cell.angle_gamma   90.00
#
_symmetry.space_group_name_H-M   'P 1'
#
loop_
_entity.id
_entity.type
_entity.pdbx_description
1 polymer ?
#
loop_
_entity_poly.entity_id
_entity_poly.type
_entity_poly.pdbx_seq_one_letter_code
_entity_poly.pdbx_strand_id
1 'polypeptide(L)'
;MKKLFLISIVCATITVHAQFKFLSNGNAGLATTNPLTTLQIYDDYTKIAVGSANTLTDGISYLGLNAVRQSNGTWLSANNGAKNGSAIIYGDLNGSINFATIASTGSSNQTFSNTTVSSNTMVKFGTICYIATGTNNPPSGIRNYFKGWKTAFDNGVYATTLYFDLSNSDPRIYSTRNGVTGDPQIVFYNSSVGYEDVKARSFIVASDASLKNNVTTLSNCLEKVKQLRGVSFNWNNAAASAPKSFGFIAQEVEQVIPEVVFTDDTAHIKTMNYIALIPYLVEAIKEQNSTIQQQSTEIELLKKIIQDCCKATPVNPLHNDK
;
A
#
# COMPACT_ATOMS: atom_id res chain seq x y z
N MET A 1 66.34 14.91 -54.97
CA MET A 1 65.23 14.64 -54.04
C MET A 1 64.47 15.94 -53.78
N LYS A 2 63.34 16.19 -54.44
CA LYS A 2 62.43 17.32 -54.14
C LYS A 2 61.34 16.79 -53.19
N LYS A 3 61.34 17.23 -51.93
CA LYS A 3 60.27 16.93 -50.97
C LYS A 3 59.10 17.87 -51.26
N LEU A 4 58.00 17.32 -51.76
CA LEU A 4 56.73 18.01 -51.91
C LEU A 4 56.02 17.95 -50.54
N PHE A 5 55.91 19.09 -49.85
CA PHE A 5 55.17 19.19 -48.60
C PHE A 5 53.68 19.33 -48.92
N LEU A 6 52.90 18.31 -48.57
CA LEU A 6 51.44 18.34 -48.63
C LEU A 6 50.93 19.10 -47.39
N ILE A 7 50.37 20.29 -47.59
CA ILE A 7 49.69 21.04 -46.52
C ILE A 7 48.29 20.44 -46.35
N SER A 8 48.09 19.69 -45.27
CA SER A 8 46.77 19.18 -44.89
C SER A 8 45.99 20.30 -44.22
N ILE A 9 44.99 20.85 -44.91
CA ILE A 9 44.04 21.81 -44.33
C ILE A 9 43.11 21.04 -43.39
N VAL A 10 43.34 21.19 -42.09
CA VAL A 10 42.41 20.71 -41.06
C VAL A 10 41.22 21.66 -41.03
N CYS A 11 40.10 21.25 -41.60
CA CYS A 11 38.84 21.97 -41.48
C CYS A 11 38.28 21.72 -40.07
N ALA A 12 38.64 22.58 -39.12
CA ALA A 12 38.00 22.59 -37.81
C ALA A 12 36.59 23.18 -37.97
N THR A 13 35.56 22.38 -37.69
CA THR A 13 34.18 22.87 -37.60
C THR A 13 34.06 23.77 -36.38
N ILE A 14 34.12 25.08 -36.58
CA ILE A 14 33.80 26.07 -35.54
C ILE A 14 32.27 26.11 -35.45
N THR A 15 31.71 25.59 -34.37
CA THR A 15 30.30 25.81 -34.03
C THR A 15 30.15 27.26 -33.63
N VAL A 16 29.75 28.12 -34.58
CA VAL A 16 29.46 29.52 -34.29
C VAL A 16 28.05 29.59 -33.73
N HIS A 17 27.94 29.83 -32.43
CA HIS A 17 26.67 30.23 -31.84
C HIS A 17 26.43 31.71 -32.10
N ALA A 18 25.22 32.09 -32.50
CA ALA A 18 24.86 33.50 -32.58
C ALA A 18 24.71 34.05 -31.16
N GLN A 19 25.24 35.26 -30.91
CA GLN A 19 24.98 35.98 -29.65
C GLN A 19 23.48 36.22 -29.49
N PHE A 20 22.78 36.59 -30.57
CA PHE A 20 21.33 36.65 -30.58
C PHE A 20 20.82 36.48 -32.01
N LYS A 21 19.77 35.70 -32.22
CA LYS A 21 19.22 35.44 -33.56
C LYS A 21 17.69 35.35 -33.53
N PHE A 22 17.06 36.02 -34.48
CA PHE A 22 15.65 35.82 -34.81
C PHE A 22 15.52 35.10 -36.14
N LEU A 23 14.65 34.11 -36.19
CA LEU A 23 14.25 33.43 -37.41
C LEU A 23 12.97 34.07 -37.96
N SER A 24 12.76 33.94 -39.27
CA SER A 24 11.56 34.48 -39.95
C SER A 24 10.25 33.83 -39.47
N ASN A 25 10.33 32.65 -38.84
CA ASN A 25 9.18 31.97 -38.22
C ASN A 25 8.85 32.48 -36.80
N GLY A 26 9.56 33.52 -36.32
CA GLY A 26 9.34 34.12 -35.00
C GLY A 26 10.14 33.49 -33.85
N ASN A 27 10.91 32.43 -34.10
CA ASN A 27 11.77 31.85 -33.07
C ASN A 27 12.96 32.76 -32.78
N ALA A 28 13.28 32.91 -31.50
CA ALA A 28 14.43 33.66 -31.00
C ALA A 28 15.43 32.74 -30.30
N GLY A 29 16.72 32.98 -30.52
CA GLY A 29 17.83 32.19 -30.00
C GLY A 29 18.90 33.06 -29.36
N LEU A 30 19.35 32.68 -28.17
CA LEU A 30 20.58 33.16 -27.53
C LEU A 30 21.57 32.02 -27.48
N ALA A 31 22.80 32.22 -27.97
CA ALA A 31 23.80 31.16 -28.10
C ALA A 31 23.29 29.94 -28.89
N THR A 32 22.46 30.16 -29.91
CA THR A 32 22.04 29.16 -30.89
C THR A 32 21.75 29.82 -32.24
N THR A 33 22.11 29.14 -33.33
CA THR A 33 21.82 29.64 -34.69
C THR A 33 20.54 29.08 -35.26
N ASN A 34 19.95 28.04 -34.69
CA ASN A 34 18.74 27.41 -35.21
C ASN A 34 17.77 27.07 -34.06
N PRO A 35 17.22 28.09 -33.37
CA PRO A 35 16.27 27.86 -32.28
C PRO A 35 15.06 27.07 -32.79
N LEU A 36 14.75 25.96 -32.12
CA LEU A 36 13.65 25.06 -32.49
C LEU A 36 12.30 25.49 -31.90
N THR A 37 12.32 26.35 -30.89
CA THR A 37 11.14 26.87 -30.20
C THR A 37 11.13 28.40 -30.14
N THR A 38 10.05 28.98 -29.62
CA THR A 38 9.81 30.42 -29.57
C THR A 38 10.95 31.19 -28.93
N LEU A 39 11.47 30.74 -27.79
CA LEU A 39 12.69 31.26 -27.21
C LEU A 39 13.57 30.12 -26.71
N GLN A 40 14.81 30.10 -27.16
CA GLN A 40 15.79 29.07 -26.79
C GLN A 40 17.12 29.71 -26.40
N ILE A 41 17.67 29.26 -25.28
CA ILE A 41 19.02 29.62 -24.81
C ILE A 41 19.86 28.34 -24.90
N TYR A 42 20.93 28.38 -25.69
CA TYR A 42 21.78 27.25 -26.08
C TYR A 42 21.04 26.17 -26.90
N ASP A 43 21.79 25.39 -27.68
CA ASP A 43 21.28 24.19 -28.37
C ASP A 43 21.97 22.89 -27.93
N ASP A 44 22.85 22.98 -26.93
CA ASP A 44 23.54 21.85 -26.30
C ASP A 44 22.74 21.25 -25.12
N TYR A 45 23.42 20.48 -24.26
CA TYR A 45 22.82 19.79 -23.11
C TYR A 45 22.48 20.71 -21.92
N THR A 46 22.86 21.99 -21.97
CA THR A 46 22.52 23.01 -20.97
C THR A 46 21.35 23.91 -21.39
N LYS A 47 20.64 23.52 -22.45
CA LYS A 47 19.58 24.33 -23.05
C LYS A 47 18.40 24.61 -22.12
N ILE A 48 17.89 25.83 -22.21
CA ILE A 48 16.60 26.26 -21.66
C ILE A 48 15.72 26.70 -22.82
N ALA A 49 14.50 26.19 -22.87
CA ALA A 49 13.58 26.42 -23.98
C ALA A 49 12.19 26.76 -23.47
N VAL A 50 11.58 27.80 -24.03
CA VAL A 50 10.16 28.12 -23.82
C VAL A 50 9.45 28.26 -25.15
N GLY A 51 8.22 27.78 -25.19
CA GLY A 51 7.38 27.97 -26.35
C GLY A 51 6.12 27.13 -26.29
N SER A 52 5.49 26.99 -27.44
CA SER A 52 4.26 26.23 -27.54
C SER A 52 4.52 24.72 -27.50
N ALA A 53 3.65 24.03 -26.77
CA ALA A 53 3.60 22.58 -26.73
C ALA A 53 2.44 22.03 -27.59
N ASN A 54 2.06 22.76 -28.65
CA ASN A 54 0.98 22.44 -29.61
C ASN A 54 0.79 20.92 -29.81
N THR A 55 -0.47 20.47 -29.69
CA THR A 55 -0.94 19.07 -29.80
C THR A 55 -0.54 18.10 -28.70
N LEU A 56 0.04 18.56 -27.59
CA LEU A 56 -0.27 17.89 -26.33
C LEU A 56 -1.77 18.14 -26.11
N THR A 57 -2.56 17.08 -26.03
CA THR A 57 -3.91 17.15 -25.43
C THR A 57 -3.91 17.83 -24.06
N ASP A 58 -2.73 18.06 -23.49
CA ASP A 58 -2.46 18.51 -22.13
C ASP A 58 -1.37 19.61 -22.05
N GLY A 59 -1.17 20.47 -23.06
CA GLY A 59 -0.02 21.40 -23.09
C GLY A 59 -0.21 22.68 -23.90
N ILE A 60 -0.46 23.85 -23.28
CA ILE A 60 -0.53 25.15 -24.01
C ILE A 60 0.84 25.81 -24.20
N SER A 61 1.75 25.57 -23.27
CA SER A 61 3.11 26.12 -23.26
C SER A 61 3.98 25.29 -22.33
N TYR A 62 5.30 25.43 -22.47
CA TYR A 62 6.26 24.74 -21.63
C TYR A 62 7.49 25.57 -21.31
N LEU A 63 8.17 25.18 -20.23
CA LEU A 63 9.56 25.48 -19.91
C LEU A 63 10.33 24.15 -19.87
N GLY A 64 11.27 23.99 -20.79
CA GLY A 64 12.10 22.81 -20.93
C GLY A 64 13.51 23.07 -20.43
N LEU A 65 14.01 22.17 -19.59
CA LEU A 65 15.39 22.10 -19.12
C LEU A 65 16.05 20.89 -19.77
N ASN A 66 17.02 21.14 -20.65
CA ASN A 66 17.56 20.14 -21.58
C ASN A 66 16.48 19.43 -22.43
N ALA A 67 15.32 20.07 -22.66
CA ALA A 67 14.25 19.57 -23.51
C ALA A 67 13.70 20.70 -24.38
N VAL A 68 13.49 20.42 -25.66
CA VAL A 68 12.87 21.35 -26.61
C VAL A 68 11.84 20.64 -27.45
N ARG A 69 10.69 21.28 -27.69
CA ARG A 69 9.66 20.75 -28.58
C ARG A 69 10.07 20.99 -30.03
N GLN A 70 9.97 19.95 -30.84
CA GLN A 70 10.24 19.98 -32.27
C GLN A 70 8.93 20.18 -33.06
N SER A 71 9.05 20.70 -34.29
CA SER A 71 7.92 20.98 -35.17
C SER A 71 7.11 19.74 -35.58
N ASN A 72 7.75 18.57 -35.61
CA ASN A 72 7.12 17.27 -35.87
C ASN A 72 6.30 16.74 -34.66
N GLY A 73 6.23 17.51 -33.57
CA GLY A 73 5.47 17.14 -32.38
C GLY A 73 6.23 16.26 -31.40
N THR A 74 7.50 15.93 -31.61
CA THR A 74 8.34 15.22 -30.63
C THR A 74 9.14 16.19 -29.75
N TRP A 75 9.75 15.65 -28.70
CA TRP A 75 10.63 16.37 -27.79
C TRP A 75 12.05 15.88 -27.95
N LEU A 76 13.01 16.80 -28.00
CA LEU A 76 14.43 16.51 -28.14
C LEU A 76 15.19 16.86 -26.85
N SER A 77 15.86 15.87 -26.26
CA SER A 77 16.87 16.09 -25.23
C SER A 77 18.28 15.89 -25.79
N ALA A 78 19.16 16.86 -25.54
CA ALA A 78 20.52 16.81 -26.02
C ALA A 78 21.39 16.02 -25.05
N ASN A 79 22.34 15.27 -25.57
CA ASN A 79 23.32 14.55 -24.77
C ASN A 79 24.55 15.42 -24.49
N ASN A 80 25.25 15.11 -23.40
CA ASN A 80 26.57 15.66 -23.07
C ASN A 80 27.73 14.67 -23.34
N GLY A 81 27.49 13.64 -24.16
CA GLY A 81 28.41 12.52 -24.35
C GLY A 81 28.25 11.37 -23.35
N ALA A 82 27.46 11.54 -22.28
CA ALA A 82 27.20 10.49 -21.28
C ALA A 82 25.74 10.42 -20.82
N LYS A 83 25.10 11.58 -20.69
CA LYS A 83 23.74 11.75 -20.17
C LYS A 83 22.93 12.67 -21.08
N ASN A 84 21.64 12.43 -21.11
CA ASN A 84 20.66 12.99 -22.04
C ASN A 84 19.27 13.12 -21.39
N GLY A 85 19.21 13.21 -20.05
CA GLY A 85 17.96 13.36 -19.32
C GLY A 85 17.42 14.78 -19.43
N SER A 86 16.12 14.96 -19.16
CA SER A 86 15.47 16.27 -19.26
C SER A 86 14.38 16.47 -18.22
N ALA A 87 14.03 17.74 -17.98
CA ALA A 87 12.88 18.12 -17.17
C ALA A 87 12.02 19.10 -17.95
N ILE A 88 10.70 18.96 -17.83
CA ILE A 88 9.71 19.74 -18.57
C ILE A 88 8.65 20.21 -17.57
N ILE A 89 8.39 21.51 -17.56
CA ILE A 89 7.26 22.12 -16.87
C ILE A 89 6.26 22.54 -17.93
N TYR A 90 5.02 22.07 -17.87
CA TYR A 90 4.01 22.38 -18.89
C TYR A 90 2.61 22.55 -18.32
N GLY A 91 1.83 23.45 -18.92
CA GLY A 91 0.46 23.72 -18.52
C GLY A 91 -0.57 22.95 -19.35
N ASP A 92 -1.58 22.30 -18.75
CA ASP A 92 -2.60 21.55 -19.51
C ASP A 92 -3.87 22.32 -19.85
N LEU A 93 -4.70 21.76 -20.76
CA LEU A 93 -5.97 22.37 -21.18
C LEU A 93 -6.98 22.49 -20.04
N ASN A 94 -6.79 21.72 -18.96
CA ASN A 94 -7.59 21.79 -17.75
C ASN A 94 -7.05 22.82 -16.76
N GLY A 95 -6.03 23.62 -17.12
CA GLY A 95 -5.45 24.66 -16.26
C GLY A 95 -4.44 24.16 -15.23
N SER A 96 -3.92 22.95 -15.39
CA SER A 96 -2.95 22.36 -14.46
C SER A 96 -1.52 22.78 -14.78
N ILE A 97 -0.62 22.78 -13.80
CA ILE A 97 0.84 22.85 -14.00
C ILE A 97 1.44 21.47 -13.72
N ASN A 98 2.22 20.93 -14.66
CA ASN A 98 2.81 19.60 -14.59
C ASN A 98 4.33 19.68 -14.59
N PHE A 99 4.98 18.82 -13.80
CA PHE A 99 6.43 18.63 -13.78
C PHE A 99 6.72 17.20 -14.22
N ALA A 100 7.28 17.06 -15.42
CA ALA A 100 7.70 15.80 -15.98
C ALA A 100 9.22 15.70 -16.02
N THR A 101 9.75 14.53 -15.76
CA THR A 101 11.18 14.23 -15.89
C THR A 101 11.35 13.05 -16.84
N ILE A 102 12.40 13.11 -17.66
CA ILE A 102 12.76 12.01 -18.56
C ILE A 102 14.14 11.57 -18.15
N ALA A 103 14.22 10.33 -17.67
CA ALA A 103 15.48 9.71 -17.27
C ALA A 103 16.45 9.64 -18.46
N SER A 104 17.74 9.69 -18.15
CA SER A 104 18.77 9.53 -19.17
C SER A 104 18.84 8.06 -19.64
N THR A 105 18.91 7.85 -20.94
CA THR A 105 19.14 6.53 -21.57
C THR A 105 20.59 6.35 -22.05
N GLY A 106 21.42 7.39 -22.00
CA GLY A 106 22.86 7.29 -22.30
C GLY A 106 23.42 8.49 -23.08
N SER A 107 24.36 8.21 -23.97
CA SER A 107 25.21 9.20 -24.65
C SER A 107 24.62 9.77 -25.96
N SER A 108 23.43 9.38 -26.38
CA SER A 108 22.82 9.86 -27.63
C SER A 108 21.67 10.83 -27.36
N ASN A 109 21.31 11.70 -28.31
CA ASN A 109 20.13 12.54 -28.13
C ASN A 109 18.86 11.68 -27.96
N GLN A 110 17.97 12.08 -27.07
CA GLN A 110 16.67 11.42 -26.92
C GLN A 110 15.61 12.16 -27.71
N THR A 111 14.80 11.42 -28.44
CA THR A 111 13.56 11.94 -29.03
C THR A 111 12.38 11.18 -28.46
N PHE A 112 11.39 11.88 -27.89
CA PHE A 112 10.26 11.24 -27.22
C PHE A 112 8.92 11.92 -27.53
N SER A 113 7.84 11.16 -27.33
CA SER A 113 6.47 11.57 -27.65
C SER A 113 5.82 12.39 -26.54
N ASN A 114 4.70 13.02 -26.86
CA ASN A 114 3.84 13.69 -25.88
C ASN A 114 3.33 12.73 -24.80
N THR A 115 2.93 11.51 -25.19
CA THR A 115 2.49 10.47 -24.26
C THR A 115 3.57 10.11 -23.26
N THR A 116 4.83 10.09 -23.70
CA THR A 116 5.98 9.83 -22.83
C THR A 116 6.17 10.95 -21.80
N VAL A 117 5.99 12.22 -22.19
CA VAL A 117 6.07 13.35 -21.26
C VAL A 117 4.93 13.29 -20.24
N SER A 118 3.69 13.07 -20.70
CA SER A 118 2.53 13.01 -19.81
C SER A 118 2.59 11.82 -18.86
N SER A 119 3.05 10.65 -19.32
CA SER A 119 3.19 9.45 -18.47
C SER A 119 4.30 9.55 -17.44
N ASN A 120 5.28 10.43 -17.64
CA ASN A 120 6.39 10.68 -16.71
C ASN A 120 6.18 11.97 -15.89
N THR A 121 4.94 12.48 -15.81
CA THR A 121 4.62 13.59 -14.89
C THR A 121 4.71 13.09 -13.45
N MET A 122 5.67 13.62 -12.71
CA MET A 122 5.90 13.25 -11.31
C MET A 122 5.08 14.12 -10.35
N VAL A 123 4.78 15.35 -10.76
CA VAL A 123 4.01 16.30 -9.96
C VAL A 123 3.01 17.03 -10.86
N LYS A 124 1.74 17.04 -10.47
CA LYS A 124 0.66 17.76 -11.17
C LYS A 124 -0.11 18.65 -10.20
N PHE A 125 -0.20 19.93 -10.52
CA PHE A 125 -1.02 20.92 -9.82
C PHE A 125 -2.28 21.18 -10.64
N GLY A 126 -3.40 20.53 -10.33
CA GLY A 126 -4.67 20.71 -11.05
C GLY A 126 -5.44 22.00 -10.70
N THR A 127 -6.63 22.18 -11.27
CA THR A 127 -7.57 23.29 -10.96
C THR A 127 -8.06 23.31 -9.52
N ILE A 128 -7.94 22.19 -8.81
CA ILE A 128 -8.11 22.10 -7.35
C ILE A 128 -6.80 21.54 -6.80
N CYS A 129 -5.79 22.40 -6.67
CA CYS A 129 -4.50 22.03 -6.10
C CYS A 129 -4.30 22.71 -4.74
N TYR A 130 -4.18 21.90 -3.67
CA TYR A 130 -3.61 22.36 -2.40
C TYR A 130 -2.24 21.73 -2.22
N ILE A 131 -1.21 22.56 -2.17
CA ILE A 131 0.13 22.18 -1.72
C ILE A 131 0.52 23.16 -0.65
N ALA A 132 0.54 22.69 0.59
CA ALA A 132 1.02 23.49 1.69
C ALA A 132 2.39 22.97 2.09
N THR A 133 3.43 23.74 1.80
CA THR A 133 4.71 23.66 2.52
C THR A 133 4.98 25.02 3.17
N GLY A 134 4.67 25.14 4.46
CA GLY A 134 5.02 26.24 5.35
C GLY A 134 4.46 27.63 4.99
N THR A 135 3.24 27.94 5.44
CA THR A 135 2.79 29.35 5.55
C THR A 135 2.87 29.83 7.00
N ASN A 136 3.04 31.14 7.15
CA ASN A 136 3.46 31.87 8.34
C ASN A 136 2.36 32.10 9.40
N ASN A 137 1.21 31.38 9.36
CA ASN A 137 0.24 31.39 10.47
C ASN A 137 -0.83 30.26 10.46
N PRO A 138 -0.53 28.98 10.79
CA PRO A 138 -1.56 28.00 11.12
C PRO A 138 -1.75 27.89 12.65
N PRO A 139 -2.99 28.00 13.18
CA PRO A 139 -3.28 27.70 14.58
C PRO A 139 -2.87 26.25 14.92
N SER A 140 -2.20 26.07 16.05
CA SER A 140 -1.78 24.82 16.73
C SER A 140 -2.15 23.49 16.04
N GLY A 141 -1.14 22.85 15.44
CA GLY A 141 -1.17 21.43 15.04
C GLY A 141 -1.28 21.23 13.52
N ILE A 142 -0.14 21.26 12.84
CA ILE A 142 -0.04 21.04 11.39
C ILE A 142 -0.55 19.63 11.04
N ARG A 143 -1.54 19.56 10.13
CA ARG A 143 -1.98 18.33 9.45
C ARG A 143 -1.91 18.56 7.95
N ASN A 144 -1.16 17.72 7.23
CA ASN A 144 -1.20 17.70 5.77
C ASN A 144 -2.62 17.36 5.31
N TYR A 145 -3.27 18.24 4.56
CA TYR A 145 -4.65 18.05 4.08
C TYR A 145 -4.64 17.62 2.62
N PHE A 146 -4.67 16.31 2.38
CA PHE A 146 -4.81 15.72 1.06
C PHE A 146 -6.30 15.41 0.82
N LYS A 147 -7.00 16.21 0.01
CA LYS A 147 -8.43 15.99 -0.31
C LYS A 147 -8.56 15.36 -1.69
N GLY A 148 -9.14 14.16 -1.79
CA GLY A 148 -9.38 13.49 -3.07
C GLY A 148 -8.12 12.92 -3.74
N TRP A 149 -7.04 12.74 -2.98
CA TRP A 149 -5.78 12.19 -3.47
C TRP A 149 -5.66 10.72 -3.08
N LYS A 150 -5.10 9.93 -4.00
CA LYS A 150 -4.66 8.57 -3.76
C LYS A 150 -3.15 8.58 -3.64
N THR A 151 -2.63 8.35 -2.45
CA THR A 151 -1.17 8.24 -2.21
C THR A 151 -0.81 6.77 -2.13
N ALA A 152 0.20 6.37 -2.91
CA ALA A 152 0.73 5.02 -2.94
C ALA A 152 2.19 5.02 -2.48
N PHE A 153 2.54 4.10 -1.59
CA PHE A 153 3.92 3.86 -1.17
C PHE A 153 4.38 2.51 -1.74
N ASP A 154 5.39 2.54 -2.62
CA ASP A 154 5.82 1.43 -3.46
C ASP A 154 7.35 1.23 -3.36
N ASN A 155 7.83 -0.01 -3.31
CA ASN A 155 9.26 -0.38 -3.25
C ASN A 155 9.82 -0.99 -4.56
N GLY A 156 9.18 -0.72 -5.70
CA GLY A 156 9.75 -0.77 -7.04
C GLY A 156 9.88 -2.13 -7.73
N VAL A 157 10.12 -3.25 -7.02
CA VAL A 157 10.58 -4.48 -7.74
C VAL A 157 9.61 -5.68 -7.71
N TYR A 158 8.68 -5.80 -6.76
CA TYR A 158 7.60 -6.82 -6.77
C TYR A 158 6.38 -6.34 -5.96
N ALA A 159 5.96 -5.10 -6.21
CA ALA A 159 5.51 -4.24 -5.13
C ALA A 159 4.16 -4.61 -4.51
N THR A 160 4.22 -5.05 -3.27
CA THR A 160 3.16 -4.74 -2.31
C THR A 160 3.08 -3.24 -2.14
N THR A 161 1.93 -2.65 -2.43
CA THR A 161 1.74 -1.19 -2.37
C THR A 161 0.71 -0.87 -1.30
N LEU A 162 1.02 0.06 -0.40
CA LEU A 162 0.05 0.61 0.55
C LEU A 162 -0.61 1.85 -0.06
N TYR A 163 -1.94 1.84 -0.12
CA TYR A 163 -2.75 2.94 -0.61
C TYR A 163 -3.49 3.63 0.54
N PHE A 164 -3.43 4.95 0.52
CA PHE A 164 -4.36 5.83 1.24
C PHE A 164 -5.25 6.49 0.19
N ASP A 165 -6.48 6.00 0.07
CA ASP A 165 -7.52 6.59 -0.77
C ASP A 165 -8.32 7.58 0.07
N LEU A 166 -8.18 8.86 -0.25
CA LEU A 166 -8.87 9.95 0.43
C LEU A 166 -10.00 10.51 -0.43
N SER A 167 -10.62 9.67 -1.28
CA SER A 167 -11.80 10.05 -2.05
C SER A 167 -12.96 10.44 -1.13
N ASN A 168 -13.73 11.45 -1.53
CA ASN A 168 -14.80 11.99 -0.69
C ASN A 168 -15.99 11.02 -0.53
N SER A 169 -16.17 10.08 -1.47
CA SER A 169 -17.28 9.12 -1.46
C SER A 169 -16.94 7.83 -0.74
N ASP A 170 -15.65 7.44 -0.72
CA ASP A 170 -15.23 6.13 -0.24
C ASP A 170 -13.74 6.14 0.16
N PRO A 171 -13.40 6.78 1.29
CA PRO A 171 -12.03 6.80 1.77
C PRO A 171 -11.63 5.42 2.30
N ARG A 172 -10.45 4.94 1.90
CA ARG A 172 -9.96 3.59 2.20
C ARG A 172 -8.48 3.59 2.54
N ILE A 173 -8.08 2.65 3.38
CA ILE A 173 -6.68 2.22 3.50
C ILE A 173 -6.65 0.77 3.07
N TYR A 174 -5.88 0.45 2.04
CA TYR A 174 -5.80 -0.90 1.51
C TYR A 174 -4.41 -1.16 0.94
N SER A 175 -4.03 -2.43 0.85
CA SER A 175 -2.81 -2.83 0.15
C SER A 175 -3.13 -3.68 -1.06
N THR A 176 -2.21 -3.72 -2.01
CA THR A 176 -2.18 -4.74 -3.07
C THR A 176 -0.95 -5.61 -2.88
N ARG A 177 -0.99 -6.85 -3.35
CA ARG A 177 0.14 -7.77 -3.36
C ARG A 177 0.31 -8.27 -4.79
N ASN A 178 1.28 -7.74 -5.52
CA ASN A 178 1.52 -8.09 -6.93
C ASN A 178 2.67 -9.10 -7.04
N GLY A 179 2.43 -10.24 -7.69
CA GLY A 179 3.46 -11.24 -7.99
C GLY A 179 3.85 -12.19 -6.84
N VAL A 180 3.09 -12.19 -5.74
CA VAL A 180 3.27 -13.12 -4.61
C VAL A 180 1.92 -13.74 -4.24
N THR A 181 1.91 -15.01 -3.85
CA THR A 181 0.70 -15.71 -3.38
C THR A 181 0.23 -15.19 -2.01
N GLY A 182 -1.07 -15.24 -1.76
CA GLY A 182 -1.72 -14.83 -0.50
C GLY A 182 -2.48 -13.51 -0.58
N ASP A 183 -3.33 -13.27 0.42
CA ASP A 183 -4.19 -12.08 0.47
C ASP A 183 -3.41 -10.80 0.81
N PRO A 184 -3.83 -9.63 0.30
CA PRO A 184 -3.25 -8.35 0.72
C PRO A 184 -3.51 -8.11 2.21
N GLN A 185 -2.47 -7.65 2.91
CA GLN A 185 -2.49 -7.39 4.34
C GLN A 185 -1.96 -5.99 4.64
N ILE A 186 -2.48 -5.38 5.72
CA ILE A 186 -1.90 -4.20 6.35
C ILE A 186 -1.38 -4.66 7.71
N VAL A 187 -0.06 -4.59 7.89
CA VAL A 187 0.61 -5.03 9.12
C VAL A 187 1.04 -3.80 9.90
N PHE A 188 0.61 -3.71 11.16
CA PHE A 188 1.03 -2.67 12.11
C PHE A 188 2.18 -3.22 12.97
N TYR A 189 3.39 -3.14 12.43
CA TYR A 189 4.61 -3.63 13.07
C TYR A 189 5.75 -2.62 12.91
N ASN A 190 6.55 -2.48 13.96
CA ASN A 190 7.71 -1.64 14.03
C ASN A 190 8.90 -2.47 14.52
N SER A 191 10.01 -2.48 13.79
CA SER A 191 11.19 -3.30 14.12
C SER A 191 11.79 -3.01 15.49
N SER A 192 11.57 -1.80 16.04
CA SER A 192 12.12 -1.41 17.34
C SER A 192 11.24 -1.77 18.53
N VAL A 193 9.91 -1.76 18.36
CA VAL A 193 8.95 -1.96 19.47
C VAL A 193 8.03 -3.17 19.28
N GLY A 194 8.00 -3.76 18.08
CA GLY A 194 7.20 -4.92 17.74
C GLY A 194 5.85 -4.57 17.12
N TYR A 195 4.85 -5.42 17.36
CA TYR A 195 3.47 -5.20 16.94
C TYR A 195 2.82 -4.06 17.74
N GLU A 196 1.98 -3.26 17.08
CA GLU A 196 1.42 -2.02 17.63
C GLU A 196 -0.05 -2.19 18.07
N ASP A 197 -0.46 -1.46 19.11
CA ASP A 197 -1.85 -1.41 19.57
C ASP A 197 -2.74 -0.58 18.62
N VAL A 198 -3.81 -1.18 18.10
CA VAL A 198 -4.80 -0.49 17.26
C VAL A 198 -6.06 -0.20 18.06
N LYS A 199 -6.32 1.08 18.34
CA LYS A 199 -7.56 1.54 18.98
C LYS A 199 -8.60 1.92 17.93
N ALA A 200 -9.64 1.10 17.82
CA ALA A 200 -10.79 1.37 16.96
C ALA A 200 -12.08 1.32 17.77
N ARG A 201 -13.10 2.08 17.34
CA ARG A 201 -14.44 1.98 17.94
C ARG A 201 -15.05 0.59 17.73
N SER A 202 -14.78 -0.03 16.58
CA SER A 202 -15.24 -1.38 16.24
C SER A 202 -14.47 -1.92 15.02
N PHE A 203 -14.34 -3.24 14.94
CA PHE A 203 -13.94 -3.95 13.73
C PHE A 203 -15.17 -4.66 13.16
N ILE A 204 -15.57 -4.27 11.95
CA ILE A 204 -16.69 -4.90 11.23
C ILE A 204 -16.09 -5.81 10.16
N VAL A 205 -16.36 -7.11 10.27
CA VAL A 205 -15.76 -8.15 9.40
C VAL A 205 -16.83 -8.70 8.46
N ALA A 206 -16.50 -8.84 7.17
CA ALA A 206 -17.40 -9.43 6.18
C ALA A 206 -17.71 -10.90 6.52
N SER A 207 -18.99 -11.28 6.47
CA SER A 207 -19.45 -12.62 6.86
C SER A 207 -20.63 -13.12 6.01
N ASP A 208 -20.89 -12.47 4.87
CA ASP A 208 -21.98 -12.83 3.96
C ASP A 208 -21.80 -14.27 3.43
N ALA A 209 -22.90 -15.00 3.27
CA ALA A 209 -22.88 -16.37 2.78
C ALA A 209 -22.34 -16.48 1.35
N SER A 210 -22.57 -15.47 0.52
CA SER A 210 -22.07 -15.40 -0.87
C SER A 210 -20.54 -15.32 -0.97
N LEU A 211 -19.87 -14.95 0.12
CA LEU A 211 -18.40 -14.87 0.22
C LEU A 211 -17.77 -16.13 0.80
N LYS A 212 -18.55 -17.19 1.06
CA LYS A 212 -18.10 -18.41 1.73
C LYS A 212 -18.37 -19.65 0.89
N ASN A 213 -17.47 -20.62 0.97
CA ASN A 213 -17.64 -21.95 0.41
C ASN A 213 -17.32 -23.02 1.47
N ASN A 214 -17.72 -24.27 1.22
CA ASN A 214 -17.44 -25.42 2.10
C ASN A 214 -17.82 -25.21 3.58
N VAL A 215 -19.00 -24.63 3.83
CA VAL A 215 -19.46 -24.32 5.18
C VAL A 215 -19.86 -25.60 5.92
N THR A 216 -19.13 -25.94 6.98
CA THR A 216 -19.41 -27.07 7.88
C THR A 216 -19.51 -26.61 9.32
N THR A 217 -20.40 -27.22 10.11
CA THR A 217 -20.49 -26.98 11.56
C THR A 217 -19.22 -27.47 12.26
N LEU A 218 -18.67 -26.68 13.18
CA LEU A 218 -17.54 -27.10 14.01
C LEU A 218 -17.99 -28.19 14.99
N SER A 219 -17.12 -29.16 15.25
CA SER A 219 -17.39 -30.27 16.15
C SER A 219 -16.21 -30.54 17.08
N ASN A 220 -16.47 -31.24 18.19
CA ASN A 220 -15.49 -31.54 19.22
C ASN A 220 -14.89 -30.25 19.82
N CYS A 221 -15.70 -29.20 19.89
CA CYS A 221 -15.24 -27.88 20.30
C CYS A 221 -14.97 -27.83 21.80
N LEU A 222 -15.77 -28.52 22.62
CA LEU A 222 -15.60 -28.58 24.06
C LEU A 222 -14.25 -29.21 24.43
N GLU A 223 -13.90 -30.35 23.83
CA GLU A 223 -12.61 -30.98 24.10
C GLU A 223 -11.42 -30.16 23.60
N LYS A 224 -11.55 -29.47 22.46
CA LYS A 224 -10.52 -28.54 21.99
C LYS A 224 -10.33 -27.37 22.95
N VAL A 225 -11.42 -26.71 23.35
CA VAL A 225 -11.38 -25.57 24.28
C VAL A 225 -10.81 -25.97 25.64
N LYS A 226 -11.14 -27.16 26.16
CA LYS A 226 -10.59 -27.69 27.42
C LYS A 226 -9.07 -27.88 27.41
N GLN A 227 -8.46 -28.06 26.24
CA GLN A 227 -7.00 -28.18 26.08
C GLN A 227 -6.30 -26.82 26.00
N LEU A 228 -7.03 -25.73 25.77
CA LEU A 228 -6.45 -24.40 25.69
C LEU A 228 -6.14 -23.85 27.08
N ARG A 229 -4.95 -23.26 27.22
CA ARG A 229 -4.48 -22.67 28.47
C ARG A 229 -4.50 -21.14 28.39
N GLY A 230 -5.41 -20.52 29.12
CA GLY A 230 -5.37 -19.07 29.33
C GLY A 230 -4.15 -18.66 30.16
N VAL A 231 -3.42 -17.64 29.72
CA VAL A 231 -2.22 -17.13 30.36
C VAL A 231 -2.30 -15.62 30.61
N SER A 232 -1.58 -15.16 31.64
CA SER A 232 -1.26 -13.75 31.83
C SER A 232 0.23 -13.53 31.59
N PHE A 233 0.62 -12.44 30.94
CA PHE A 233 2.01 -12.16 30.61
C PHE A 233 2.30 -10.65 30.56
N ASN A 234 3.58 -10.30 30.60
CA ASN A 234 4.08 -8.97 30.27
C ASN A 234 4.90 -9.09 28.97
N TRP A 235 4.83 -8.10 28.10
CA TRP A 235 5.71 -8.05 26.94
C TRP A 235 7.15 -7.74 27.37
N ASN A 236 8.12 -8.40 26.74
CA ASN A 236 9.54 -8.24 27.10
C ASN A 236 10.03 -6.78 27.01
N ASN A 237 9.51 -6.01 26.05
CA ASN A 237 9.86 -4.60 25.84
C ASN A 237 8.85 -3.62 26.43
N ALA A 238 7.91 -4.09 27.28
CA ALA A 238 6.98 -3.20 27.95
C ALA A 238 7.68 -2.39 29.06
N ALA A 239 7.18 -1.18 29.31
CA ALA A 239 7.54 -0.42 30.49
C ALA A 239 7.21 -1.22 31.77
N ALA A 240 8.01 -1.07 32.83
CA ALA A 240 7.79 -1.77 34.10
C ALA A 240 6.41 -1.47 34.73
N SER A 241 5.81 -0.33 34.39
CA SER A 241 4.47 0.09 34.82
C SER A 241 3.34 -0.39 33.91
N ALA A 242 3.64 -1.09 32.81
CA ALA A 242 2.62 -1.55 31.89
C ALA A 242 1.70 -2.59 32.56
N PRO A 243 0.38 -2.54 32.30
CA PRO A 243 -0.54 -3.53 32.83
C PRO A 243 -0.24 -4.92 32.25
N LYS A 244 -0.53 -5.97 33.03
CA LYS A 244 -0.48 -7.35 32.55
C LYS A 244 -1.44 -7.54 31.38
N SER A 245 -0.98 -8.26 30.36
CA SER A 245 -1.79 -8.74 29.25
C SER A 245 -2.30 -10.15 29.53
N PHE A 246 -3.37 -10.54 28.85
CA PHE A 246 -4.01 -11.86 28.97
C PHE A 246 -4.29 -12.43 27.59
N GLY A 247 -4.16 -13.75 27.44
CA GLY A 247 -4.35 -14.39 26.15
C GLY A 247 -3.91 -15.86 26.16
N PHE A 248 -3.39 -16.31 25.02
CA PHE A 248 -2.86 -17.66 24.82
C PHE A 248 -1.44 -17.62 24.24
N ILE A 249 -0.70 -18.71 24.41
CA ILE A 249 0.56 -18.92 23.71
C ILE A 249 0.26 -19.53 22.34
N ALA A 250 0.62 -18.84 21.26
CA ALA A 250 0.25 -19.24 19.89
C ALA A 250 0.76 -20.66 19.54
N GLN A 251 1.94 -21.04 20.01
CA GLN A 251 2.51 -22.37 19.82
C GLN A 251 1.68 -23.48 20.50
N GLU A 252 1.08 -23.20 21.67
CA GLU A 252 0.21 -24.15 22.37
C GLU A 252 -1.14 -24.27 21.66
N VAL A 253 -1.70 -23.14 21.21
CA VAL A 253 -2.95 -23.12 20.43
C VAL A 253 -2.79 -23.87 19.12
N GLU A 254 -1.66 -23.71 18.43
CA GLU A 254 -1.38 -24.36 17.14
C GLU A 254 -1.46 -25.89 17.22
N GLN A 255 -1.12 -26.51 18.35
CA GLN A 255 -1.24 -27.96 18.54
C GLN A 255 -2.69 -28.45 18.63
N VAL A 256 -3.64 -27.56 18.94
CA VAL A 256 -5.05 -27.90 19.21
C VAL A 256 -5.97 -27.39 18.09
N ILE A 257 -5.75 -26.14 17.65
CA ILE A 257 -6.51 -25.42 16.63
C ILE A 257 -5.50 -24.68 15.72
N PRO A 258 -4.77 -25.39 14.85
CA PRO A 258 -3.76 -24.77 13.98
C PRO A 258 -4.34 -23.70 13.06
N GLU A 259 -5.62 -23.81 12.69
CA GLU A 259 -6.27 -22.94 11.70
C GLU A 259 -6.44 -21.49 12.17
N VAL A 260 -6.30 -21.21 13.47
CA VAL A 260 -6.37 -19.85 14.02
C VAL A 260 -5.01 -19.20 14.24
N VAL A 261 -3.92 -19.92 13.96
CA VAL A 261 -2.54 -19.45 14.15
C VAL A 261 -1.88 -19.21 12.80
N PHE A 262 -1.23 -18.06 12.67
CA PHE A 262 -0.54 -17.64 11.45
C PHE A 262 0.93 -17.38 11.78
N THR A 263 1.83 -17.64 10.83
CA THR A 263 3.24 -17.28 10.98
C THR A 263 3.55 -16.16 10.00
N ASP A 264 4.08 -15.05 10.51
CA ASP A 264 4.56 -13.95 9.68
C ASP A 264 5.84 -14.38 8.96
N ASP A 265 5.83 -14.37 7.64
CA ASP A 265 6.95 -14.77 6.79
C ASP A 265 8.20 -13.88 6.97
N THR A 266 8.02 -12.65 7.43
CA THR A 266 9.13 -11.68 7.56
C THR A 266 9.82 -11.78 8.91
N ALA A 267 9.05 -11.90 9.99
CA ALA A 267 9.57 -11.93 11.35
C ALA A 267 9.69 -13.35 11.93
N HIS A 268 9.15 -14.36 11.26
CA HIS A 268 8.97 -15.73 11.77
C HIS A 268 8.25 -15.79 13.13
N ILE A 269 7.37 -14.82 13.39
CA ILE A 269 6.59 -14.71 14.62
C ILE A 269 5.21 -15.33 14.39
N LYS A 270 4.74 -16.12 15.37
CA LYS A 270 3.36 -16.65 15.37
C LYS A 270 2.38 -15.61 15.91
N THR A 271 1.32 -15.36 15.16
CA THR A 271 0.18 -14.52 15.51
C THR A 271 -1.09 -15.37 15.55
N MET A 272 -2.19 -14.86 16.10
CA MET A 272 -3.46 -15.60 16.11
C MET A 272 -4.67 -14.74 15.82
N ASN A 273 -5.69 -15.36 15.23
CA ASN A 273 -7.02 -14.80 15.08
C ASN A 273 -7.88 -15.14 16.31
N TYR A 274 -7.83 -14.28 17.33
CA TYR A 274 -8.68 -14.42 18.53
C TYR A 274 -10.18 -14.45 18.22
N ILE A 275 -10.63 -13.73 17.19
CA ILE A 275 -12.06 -13.68 16.80
C ILE A 275 -12.53 -15.06 16.33
N ALA A 276 -11.66 -15.83 15.65
CA ALA A 276 -11.98 -17.16 15.18
C ALA A 276 -12.17 -18.19 16.31
N LEU A 277 -11.78 -17.88 17.56
CA LEU A 277 -12.08 -18.74 18.72
C LEU A 277 -13.55 -18.62 19.17
N ILE A 278 -14.25 -17.53 18.85
CA ILE A 278 -15.63 -17.30 19.31
C ILE A 278 -16.58 -18.41 18.84
N PRO A 279 -16.59 -18.83 17.55
CA PRO A 279 -17.40 -19.97 17.11
C PRO A 279 -17.09 -21.28 17.84
N TYR A 280 -15.82 -21.56 18.17
CA TYR A 280 -15.46 -22.75 18.97
C TYR A 280 -16.06 -22.66 20.37
N LEU A 281 -16.01 -21.49 21.02
CA LEU A 281 -16.63 -21.29 22.33
C LEU A 281 -18.15 -21.48 22.28
N VAL A 282 -18.82 -20.99 21.22
CA VAL A 282 -20.27 -21.16 21.02
C VAL A 282 -20.64 -22.64 20.90
N GLU A 283 -19.95 -23.39 20.03
CA GLU A 283 -20.23 -24.82 19.86
C GLU A 283 -19.83 -25.64 21.10
N ALA A 284 -18.76 -25.26 21.81
CA ALA A 284 -18.38 -25.88 23.09
C ALA A 284 -19.48 -25.71 24.16
N ILE A 285 -20.11 -24.53 24.26
CA ILE A 285 -21.22 -24.29 25.19
C ILE A 285 -22.44 -25.13 24.80
N LYS A 286 -22.73 -25.27 23.50
CA LYS A 286 -23.83 -26.14 23.02
C LYS A 286 -23.57 -27.61 23.35
N GLU A 287 -22.36 -28.10 23.09
CA GLU A 287 -21.92 -29.46 23.44
C GLU A 287 -22.01 -29.70 24.96
N GLN A 288 -21.57 -28.72 25.75
CA GLN A 288 -21.66 -28.77 27.21
C GLN A 288 -23.13 -28.80 27.69
N ASN A 289 -23.99 -27.96 27.12
CA ASN A 289 -25.41 -27.93 27.47
C ASN A 289 -26.12 -29.25 27.10
N SER A 290 -25.76 -29.87 25.98
CA SER A 290 -26.26 -31.20 25.61
C SER A 290 -25.88 -32.25 26.67
N THR A 291 -24.63 -32.23 27.15
CA THR A 291 -24.19 -33.12 28.23
C THR A 291 -24.99 -32.89 29.51
N ILE A 292 -25.24 -31.63 29.88
CA ILE A 292 -26.03 -31.27 31.07
C ILE A 292 -27.47 -31.81 30.96
N GLN A 293 -28.11 -31.66 29.80
CA GLN A 293 -29.47 -32.17 29.57
C GLN A 293 -29.53 -33.70 29.65
N GLN A 294 -28.54 -34.38 29.10
CA GLN A 294 -28.44 -35.84 29.18
C GLN A 294 -28.28 -36.29 30.64
N GLN A 295 -27.37 -35.67 31.38
CA GLN A 295 -27.16 -35.94 32.81
C GLN A 295 -28.42 -35.68 33.64
N SER A 296 -29.16 -34.59 33.36
CA SER A 296 -30.42 -34.29 34.04
C SER A 296 -31.47 -35.37 33.81
N THR A 297 -31.60 -35.84 32.57
CA THR A 297 -32.54 -36.91 32.20
C THR A 297 -32.20 -38.22 32.90
N GLU A 298 -30.91 -38.56 32.96
CA GLU A 298 -30.44 -39.74 33.68
C GLU A 298 -30.70 -39.65 35.19
N ILE A 299 -30.44 -38.49 35.80
CA ILE A 299 -30.75 -38.24 37.21
C ILE A 299 -32.25 -38.40 37.50
N GLU A 300 -33.13 -37.90 36.63
CA GLU A 300 -34.57 -38.06 36.79
C GLU A 300 -35.01 -39.52 36.70
N LEU A 301 -34.46 -40.27 35.75
CA LEU A 301 -34.72 -41.70 35.61
C LEU A 301 -34.25 -42.48 36.85
N LEU A 302 -33.03 -42.22 37.33
CA LEU A 302 -32.48 -42.85 38.52
C LEU A 302 -33.31 -42.54 39.77
N LYS A 303 -33.76 -41.29 39.93
CA LYS A 303 -34.67 -40.89 41.03
C LYS A 303 -35.97 -41.67 40.98
N LYS A 304 -36.55 -41.86 39.79
CA LYS A 304 -37.78 -42.63 39.62
C LYS A 304 -37.59 -44.10 40.01
N ILE A 305 -36.51 -44.73 39.53
CA ILE A 305 -36.17 -46.13 39.86
C ILE A 305 -36.03 -46.31 41.39
N ILE A 306 -35.35 -45.38 42.07
CA ILE A 306 -35.18 -45.44 43.53
C ILE A 306 -36.54 -45.32 44.24
N GLN A 307 -37.40 -44.39 43.83
CA GLN A 307 -38.74 -44.23 44.42
C GLN A 307 -39.60 -45.48 44.26
N ASP A 308 -39.53 -46.12 43.10
CA ASP A 308 -40.30 -47.34 42.83
C ASP A 308 -39.77 -48.53 43.67
N CYS A 309 -38.44 -48.67 43.82
CA CYS A 309 -37.84 -49.65 44.72
C CYS A 309 -38.25 -49.45 46.18
N CYS A 310 -38.23 -48.22 46.69
CA CYS A 310 -38.59 -47.94 48.09
C CYS A 310 -40.07 -48.17 48.41
N LYS A 311 -40.97 -48.15 47.40
CA LYS A 311 -42.39 -48.45 47.57
C LYS A 311 -42.70 -49.96 47.58
N ALA A 312 -41.78 -50.79 47.09
CA ALA A 312 -42.01 -52.23 46.86
C ALA A 312 -41.72 -53.14 48.06
N THR A 313 -41.31 -52.61 49.23
CA THR A 313 -41.18 -53.39 50.48
C THR A 313 -42.40 -53.22 51.38
N PRO A 314 -43.34 -54.19 51.44
CA PRO A 314 -44.26 -54.27 52.56
C PRO A 314 -43.49 -54.73 53.80
N VAL A 315 -43.53 -53.92 54.85
CA VAL A 315 -43.21 -54.37 56.22
C VAL A 315 -44.20 -55.49 56.53
N ASN A 316 -43.74 -56.74 56.54
CA ASN A 316 -44.53 -57.85 57.05
C ASN A 316 -44.65 -57.65 58.57
N PRO A 317 -45.82 -57.34 59.14
CA PRO A 317 -45.96 -57.28 60.59
C PRO A 317 -45.88 -58.72 61.07
N LEU A 318 -44.78 -59.08 61.75
CA LEU A 318 -44.69 -60.34 62.47
C LEU A 318 -45.89 -60.43 63.40
N HIS A 319 -46.73 -61.43 63.11
CA HIS A 319 -47.93 -61.79 63.82
C HIS A 319 -47.59 -62.01 65.30
N ASN A 320 -48.20 -61.21 66.17
CA ASN A 320 -48.32 -61.53 67.59
C ASN A 320 -49.35 -62.65 67.70
N ASP A 321 -48.90 -63.86 68.00
CA ASP A 321 -49.78 -64.92 68.47
C ASP A 321 -49.20 -65.54 69.76
N LYS A 322 -49.87 -65.17 70.85
CA LYS A 322 -50.01 -65.81 72.17
C LYS A 322 -48.79 -66.02 73.06
#